data_AF-A0A1H0BS76-F1
#
_entry.id   AF-A0A1H0BS76-F1
#
_cell.length_a   1.000
_cell.length_b   1.000
_cell.length_c   1.000
_cell.angle_alpha   90.00
_cell.angle_beta   90.00
_cell.angle_gamma   90.00
#
_symmetry.space_group_name_H-M   'P 1'
#
loop_
_entity.id
_entity.type
_entity.pdbx_description
1 polymer ?
#
loop_
_entity_poly.entity_id
_entity_poly.type
_entity_poly.pdbx_seq_one_letter_code
_entity_poly.pdbx_strand_id
1 'polypeptide(L)'
;MGEAGHRETGLFLVQFRSCPPSADDAEDMHRALHRAVTRLGSAGTPIRWCAAWLLLDECRCLCLVQAAREADVVLARDLAALPTASVSPARALGGGTVLRNGSRS
;
A
#
# COMPACT_ATOMS: atom_id res chain seq x y z
N MET A 1 11.86 11.70 29.38
CA MET A 1 10.51 11.63 28.77
C MET A 1 10.71 11.42 27.29
N GLY A 2 10.25 10.28 26.77
CA GLY A 2 10.70 9.71 25.50
C GLY A 2 10.19 10.45 24.27
N GLU A 3 11.12 10.93 23.46
CA GLU A 3 10.89 11.22 22.06
C GLU A 3 10.48 9.90 21.40
N ALA A 4 9.20 9.77 21.06
CA ALA A 4 8.72 8.65 20.26
C ALA A 4 9.43 8.73 18.90
N GLY A 5 10.50 7.94 18.76
CA GLY A 5 11.30 7.87 17.55
C GLY A 5 10.38 7.74 16.36
N HIS A 6 10.40 8.77 15.51
CA HIS A 6 9.73 8.78 14.22
C HIS A 6 10.38 7.66 13.40
N ARG A 7 9.85 6.44 13.51
CA ARG A 7 10.36 5.30 12.77
C ARG A 7 10.11 5.63 11.31
N GLU A 8 11.15 6.03 10.60
CA GLU A 8 11.06 6.53 9.23
C GLU A 8 10.38 5.47 8.36
N THR A 9 9.11 5.67 8.07
CA THR A 9 8.37 4.80 7.16
C THR A 9 8.65 5.25 5.73
N GLY A 10 9.07 4.31 4.88
CA GLY A 10 9.17 4.51 3.44
C GLY A 10 7.82 4.39 2.75
N LEU A 11 7.73 4.91 1.52
CA LEU A 11 6.63 4.63 0.61
C LEU A 11 7.04 3.53 -0.36
N PHE A 12 6.10 2.64 -0.67
CA PHE A 12 6.28 1.53 -1.58
C PHE A 12 5.13 1.49 -2.57
N LEU A 13 5.46 1.34 -3.84
CA LEU A 13 4.50 1.16 -4.92
C LEU A 13 4.35 -0.34 -5.19
N VAL A 14 3.11 -0.83 -5.12
CA VAL A 14 2.72 -2.19 -5.51
C VAL A 14 1.96 -2.11 -6.82
N GLN A 15 2.44 -2.86 -7.82
CA GLN A 15 1.87 -2.85 -9.17
C GLN A 15 1.45 -4.26 -9.58
N PHE A 16 0.23 -4.40 -10.06
CA PHE A 16 -0.28 -5.66 -10.60
C PHE A 16 -1.29 -5.42 -11.71
N ARG A 17 -1.47 -6.45 -12.53
CA ARG A 17 -2.40 -6.49 -13.65
C ARG A 17 -3.09 -7.83 -13.62
N SER A 18 -4.39 -7.85 -13.91
CA SER A 18 -5.12 -9.09 -14.15
C SER A 18 -4.65 -9.79 -15.44
N CYS A 19 -4.64 -11.12 -15.43
CA CYS A 19 -4.32 -11.92 -16.60
C CYS A 19 -5.32 -13.08 -16.70
N PRO A 20 -6.29 -13.05 -17.65
CA PRO A 20 -6.45 -12.05 -18.72
C PRO A 20 -6.81 -10.64 -18.19
N PRO A 21 -6.56 -9.57 -18.98
CA PRO A 21 -6.85 -8.21 -18.56
C PRO A 21 -8.35 -7.99 -18.39
N SER A 22 -8.71 -7.58 -17.18
CA SER A 22 -10.07 -7.34 -16.70
C SER A 22 -10.02 -6.30 -15.58
N ALA A 23 -10.81 -5.23 -15.71
CA ALA A 23 -10.88 -4.18 -14.71
C ALA A 23 -11.49 -4.69 -13.40
N ASP A 24 -12.55 -5.51 -13.47
CA ASP A 24 -13.20 -6.12 -12.31
C ASP A 24 -12.22 -7.01 -11.52
N ASP A 25 -11.45 -7.84 -12.22
CA ASP A 25 -10.44 -8.69 -11.57
C ASP A 25 -9.34 -7.83 -10.93
N ALA A 26 -8.92 -6.75 -11.59
CA ALA A 26 -7.94 -5.82 -11.03
C ALA A 26 -8.47 -5.09 -9.78
N GLU A 27 -9.77 -4.77 -9.74
CA GLU A 27 -10.42 -4.22 -8.55
C GLU A 27 -10.47 -5.24 -7.40
N ASP A 28 -10.79 -6.50 -7.67
CA ASP A 28 -10.83 -7.54 -6.65
C ASP A 28 -9.44 -7.85 -6.09
N MET A 29 -8.40 -7.87 -6.95
CA MET A 29 -7.00 -7.93 -6.52
C MET A 29 -6.62 -6.73 -5.65
N HIS A 30 -7.07 -5.51 -5.99
CA HIS A 30 -6.90 -4.32 -5.16
C HIS A 30 -7.58 -4.48 -3.79
N ARG A 31 -8.82 -4.98 -3.75
CA ARG A 31 -9.55 -5.21 -2.49
C ARG A 31 -8.83 -6.24 -1.61
N ALA A 32 -8.27 -7.29 -2.21
CA ALA A 32 -7.48 -8.29 -1.50
C ALA A 32 -6.23 -7.66 -0.86
N LEU A 33 -5.47 -6.86 -1.61
CA LEU A 33 -4.29 -6.17 -1.09
C LEU A 33 -4.65 -5.16 0.01
N HIS A 34 -5.68 -4.33 -0.18
CA HIS A 34 -6.14 -3.38 0.82
C HIS A 34 -6.52 -4.07 2.14
N ARG A 35 -7.21 -5.22 2.06
CA ARG A 35 -7.56 -6.04 3.23
C ARG A 35 -6.33 -6.62 3.91
N ALA A 36 -5.35 -7.12 3.17
CA ALA A 36 -4.10 -7.65 3.73
C ALA A 36 -3.31 -6.57 4.47
N VAL A 37 -3.13 -5.40 3.85
CA VAL A 37 -2.46 -4.23 4.47
C VAL A 37 -3.19 -3.79 5.74
N THR A 38 -4.52 -3.68 5.69
CA THR A 38 -5.32 -3.27 6.86
C THR A 38 -5.21 -4.28 8.00
N ARG A 39 -5.23 -5.58 7.70
CA ARG A 39 -5.09 -6.65 8.70
C ARG A 39 -3.72 -6.63 9.37
N LEU A 40 -2.64 -6.48 8.58
CA LEU A 40 -1.28 -6.37 9.13
C LEU A 40 -1.14 -5.12 10.00
N GLY A 41 -1.66 -3.97 9.56
CA GLY A 41 -1.69 -2.74 10.36
C GLY A 41 -2.41 -2.93 11.70
N SER A 42 -3.59 -3.55 11.68
CA SER A 42 -4.35 -3.87 12.90
C SER A 42 -3.65 -4.90 13.81
N ALA A 43 -2.80 -5.77 13.26
CA ALA A 43 -1.99 -6.72 14.01
C ALA A 43 -0.71 -6.09 14.61
N GLY A 44 -0.46 -4.80 14.37
CA GLY A 44 0.69 -4.06 14.92
C GLY A 44 1.90 -3.98 13.99
N THR A 45 1.80 -4.49 12.75
CA THR A 45 2.82 -4.25 11.73
C THR A 45 2.80 -2.76 11.34
N PRO A 46 3.95 -2.07 11.30
CA PRO A 46 4.03 -0.65 10.90
C PRO A 46 3.84 -0.47 9.39
N ILE A 47 2.62 -0.72 8.91
CA ILE A 47 2.19 -0.66 7.52
C ILE A 47 0.85 0.06 7.41
N ARG A 48 0.66 0.86 6.35
CA ARG A 48 -0.53 1.66 6.12
C ARG A 48 -0.82 1.83 4.64
N TRP A 49 -2.10 1.79 4.28
CA TRP A 49 -2.58 2.15 2.95
C TRP A 49 -2.58 3.68 2.74
N CYS A 50 -2.08 4.14 1.59
CA CYS A 50 -2.06 5.57 1.25
C CYS A 50 -3.06 5.92 0.15
N ALA A 51 -2.91 5.30 -1.03
CA ALA A 51 -3.71 5.61 -2.20
C ALA A 51 -3.65 4.45 -3.20
N ALA A 52 -4.60 4.40 -4.15
CA ALA A 52 -4.49 3.54 -5.31
C ALA A 52 -5.16 4.14 -6.53
N TRP A 53 -4.69 3.72 -7.70
CA TRP A 53 -5.21 4.09 -9.01
C TRP A 53 -5.33 2.86 -9.89
N LEU A 54 -6.43 2.78 -10.63
CA LEU A 54 -6.63 1.80 -11.71
C LEU A 54 -6.42 2.51 -13.04
N LEU A 55 -5.46 2.04 -13.83
CA LEU A 55 -5.27 2.44 -15.22
C LEU A 55 -6.18 1.56 -16.09
N LEU A 56 -7.34 2.10 -16.47
CA LEU A 56 -8.41 1.36 -17.17
C LEU A 56 -7.92 0.74 -18.48
N ASP A 57 -7.14 1.48 -19.27
CA ASP A 57 -6.63 1.04 -20.57
C ASP A 57 -5.67 -0.17 -20.43
N GLU A 58 -4.93 -0.22 -19.33
CA GLU A 58 -3.93 -1.27 -19.07
C GLU A 58 -4.46 -2.40 -18.17
N CYS A 59 -5.66 -2.25 -17.60
CA CYS A 59 -6.17 -3.07 -16.48
C CYS A 59 -5.13 -3.24 -15.35
N ARG A 60 -4.37 -2.17 -15.07
CA ARG A 60 -3.24 -2.17 -14.14
C ARG A 60 -3.57 -1.34 -12.91
N CYS A 61 -3.37 -1.93 -11.73
CA CYS A 61 -3.49 -1.24 -10.46
C CYS A 61 -2.13 -0.76 -9.97
N LEU A 62 -2.11 0.49 -9.50
CA LEU A 62 -0.99 1.14 -8.83
C LEU A 62 -1.40 1.45 -7.40
N CYS A 63 -0.84 0.74 -6.42
CA CYS A 63 -1.20 0.89 -5.01
C CYS A 63 -0.01 1.44 -4.21
N LEU A 64 -0.21 2.54 -3.50
CA LEU A 64 0.80 3.16 -2.66
C LEU A 64 0.59 2.74 -1.19
N VAL A 65 1.62 2.17 -0.60
CA VAL A 65 1.64 1.67 0.77
C VAL A 65 2.81 2.31 1.52
N GLN A 66 2.54 2.82 2.71
CA GLN A 66 3.56 3.28 3.64
C GLN A 66 3.94 2.14 4.57
N ALA A 67 5.23 1.86 4.74
CA ALA A 67 5.69 0.80 5.63
C ALA A 67 7.06 1.12 6.23
N ALA A 68 7.39 0.51 7.37
CA ALA A 68 8.76 0.60 7.90
C ALA A 68 9.77 -0.17 7.04
N ARG A 69 9.35 -1.27 6.40
CA ARG A 69 10.22 -2.14 5.59
C ARG A 69 9.50 -2.64 4.35
N GLU A 70 10.24 -2.84 3.27
CA GLU A 70 9.72 -3.47 2.04
C GLU A 70 9.16 -4.88 2.32
N ALA A 71 9.81 -5.62 3.22
CA ALA A 71 9.39 -6.98 3.61
C ALA A 71 7.96 -7.03 4.16
N ASP A 72 7.48 -5.98 4.83
CA ASP A 72 6.10 -5.91 5.33
C ASP A 72 5.10 -5.77 4.17
N VAL A 73 5.49 -5.05 3.11
CA VAL A 73 4.70 -4.88 1.89
C VAL A 73 4.70 -6.16 1.06
N VAL A 74 5.83 -6.85 0.97
CA VAL A 74 5.95 -8.18 0.35
C VAL A 74 5.07 -9.19 1.07
N LEU A 75 5.06 -9.18 2.41
CA LEU A 75 4.16 -10.02 3.19
C LEU A 75 2.68 -9.70 2.91
N ALA A 76 2.31 -8.41 2.85
CA ALA A 76 0.95 -8.00 2.50
C ALA A 76 0.53 -8.48 1.11
N ARG A 77 1.45 -8.39 0.13
CA ARG A 77 1.26 -8.89 -1.24
C ARG A 77 1.03 -10.40 -1.26
N ASP A 78 1.86 -11.15 -0.52
CA ASP A 78 1.77 -12.61 -0.48
C ASP A 78 0.47 -13.07 0.20
N LEU A 79 0.05 -12.39 1.28
CA LEU A 79 -1.26 -12.61 1.93
C LEU A 79 -2.45 -12.27 1.02
N ALA A 80 -2.26 -11.36 0.06
CA ALA A 80 -3.25 -11.06 -0.97
C ALA A 80 -3.23 -12.04 -2.14
N ALA A 81 -2.37 -13.07 -2.11
CA ALA A 81 -2.15 -14.02 -3.19
C ALA A 81 -1.72 -13.36 -4.51
N LEU A 82 -0.88 -12.31 -4.43
CA LEU A 82 -0.38 -11.55 -5.57
C LEU A 82 1.13 -11.73 -5.81
N PRO A 83 1.67 -12.96 -5.93
CA PRO A 83 3.12 -13.20 -5.95
C PRO A 83 3.84 -12.55 -7.15
N THR A 84 3.13 -12.29 -8.25
CA THR A 84 3.65 -11.65 -9.45
C THR A 84 3.60 -10.11 -9.40
N ALA A 85 2.97 -9.54 -8.37
CA ALA A 85 2.93 -8.10 -8.20
C ALA A 85 4.33 -7.56 -7.86
N SER A 86 4.72 -6.51 -8.58
CA SER A 86 5.98 -5.83 -8.33
C SER A 86 5.84 -4.91 -7.14
N VAL A 87 6.86 -4.90 -6.26
CA VAL A 87 6.98 -3.96 -5.15
C VAL A 87 8.24 -3.13 -5.41
N SER A 88 8.15 -1.82 -5.30
CA SER A 88 9.29 -0.93 -5.50
C SER A 88 9.25 0.25 -4.53
N PRO A 89 10.39 0.70 -4.01
CA PRO A 89 10.44 1.90 -3.19
C PRO A 89 10.00 3.12 -4.01
N ALA A 90 9.22 3.99 -3.39
CA ALA A 90 8.69 5.21 -3.99
C ALA A 90 9.02 6.42 -3.12
N ARG A 91 9.11 7.60 -3.76
CA ARG A 91 9.30 8.88 -3.07
C ARG A 91 8.28 9.88 -3.61
N ALA A 92 7.57 10.55 -2.70
CA ALA A 92 6.71 11.67 -3.08
C ALA A 92 7.57 12.84 -3.57
N LEU A 93 7.26 13.36 -4.76
CA LEU A 93 7.97 14.51 -5.35
C LEU A 93 7.33 15.87 -4.99
N GLY A 94 6.14 15.86 -4.36
CA GLY A 94 5.44 17.03 -3.84
C GLY A 94 4.45 16.64 -2.74
N GLY A 95 4.35 17.47 -1.71
CA GLY A 95 3.48 17.25 -0.54
C GLY A 95 4.16 16.43 0.55
N GLY A 96 4.80 17.11 1.51
CA GLY A 96 5.02 16.52 2.82
C GLY A 96 3.67 16.10 3.36
N THR A 97 3.51 14.82 3.71
CA THR A 97 2.33 14.34 4.43
C THR A 97 2.30 15.01 5.80
N VAL A 98 1.78 16.23 5.86
CA VAL A 98 1.14 16.74 7.07
C VAL A 98 -0.11 15.87 7.23
N LEU A 99 0.07 14.74 7.91
CA LEU A 99 -1.04 14.03 8.53
C LEU A 99 -1.62 14.99 9.57
N ARG A 100 -2.61 15.75 9.14
CA ARG A 100 -3.39 16.65 9.99
C ARG A 100 -4.06 15.79 11.06
N ASN A 101 -3.49 15.82 12.26
CA ASN A 101 -4.04 15.15 13.43
C ASN A 101 -5.42 15.75 13.73
N GLY A 102 -6.40 14.90 14.02
CA GLY A 102 -7.81 15.26 14.06
C GLY A 102 -8.11 16.40 15.03
N SER A 103 -8.84 17.41 14.56
CA SER A 103 -9.60 18.32 15.41
C SER A 103 -10.96 17.67 15.65
N ARG A 104 -11.15 17.10 16.84
CA ARG A 104 -12.49 16.79 17.36
C ARG A 104 -13.15 18.11 17.78
N SER A 105 -14.41 18.29 17.40
CA SER A 105 -15.38 19.17 18.06
C SER A 105 -16.47 18.30 18.64
#